data_AF-A0A7V2CY53-F1
#
_entry.id   AF-A0A7V2CY53-F1
#
_cell.length_a   1.000
_cell.length_b   1.000
_cell.length_c   1.000
_cell.angle_alpha   90.00
_cell.angle_beta   90.00
_cell.angle_gamma   90.00
#
_symmetry.space_group_name_H-M   'P 1'
#
loop_
_entity.id
_entity.type
_entity.pdbx_description
1 polymer ?
#
loop_
_entity_poly.entity_id
_entity_poly.type
_entity_poly.pdbx_seq_one_letter_code
_entity_poly.pdbx_strand_id
1 'polypeptide(L)'
;MPCADPSSGGTHTRGPAASGPGPPVPDRRNGTKRNKDCRFVKLRRPGSTPIFRLHPIPLRAAMIQLHTLSLVALIGAGLSLLPGRLAAAAPDLTSAALWQQYVAAPDTHPTIPNNSFAGVFRGERPIPTPPVSVRVTDHGAKPDGSADATEAFKAAIAAVAAKGGGTVAIPAGTYRVDGMIHLHASGVVLRGEGPGRTILDFTRALDQVVGPFKTAGKSEWSWAGGLVWIGPDDTFGPDGKVAGTDAPEMQAWEMWHPGPPIARATAPAARGDWKIQVDSVAGLKPGATVLMAWENPADASLLKTIAGHPSMEPYNWPSATWILPPKYPVWQWPVEIAAVEGSAMRLAQPLRVPIVQSGNVVLRELGPAVRGSGIEAVKLKLRAPAGHRHLQCAGWNGVYFNRALHCWARNLEVENAENPIILAAAKNVSVDGLAITGPSQNHHSIACRVNSHDNLIQNFVVDGPGRVKHGINIEWLSSGNVYSKGRMMKGTFDSHRALSFDLVRTEISVTNDADGPGGANEAGPFLGARVVHWNIEILKSPRPDPAEFIYMPEAHPSGALVGIRGAAKSTAPAPGMPRGDKGAVVADDGKVPSPKNLYEAQVALRLRR
;
A
#
# COMPACT_ATOMS: atom_id res chain seq x y z
N MET A 1 32.39 -63.17 8.90
CA MET A 1 33.77 -63.21 8.39
C MET A 1 34.29 -61.78 8.27
N PRO A 2 35.18 -61.35 9.18
CA PRO A 2 35.90 -60.07 9.13
C PRO A 2 37.33 -60.29 8.59
N CYS A 3 37.98 -59.21 8.13
CA CYS A 3 39.43 -58.99 7.98
C CYS A 3 39.62 -57.73 7.11
N ALA A 4 40.59 -56.85 7.25
CA ALA A 4 41.61 -56.57 8.25
C ALA A 4 42.25 -55.24 7.82
N ASP A 5 42.74 -54.47 8.80
CA ASP A 5 43.70 -53.37 8.61
C ASP A 5 45.05 -53.92 8.11
N PRO A 6 45.96 -53.09 7.57
CA PRO A 6 47.17 -52.88 8.35
C PRO A 6 47.76 -51.46 8.33
N SER A 7 48.27 -51.11 9.50
CA SER A 7 49.15 -50.01 9.89
C SER A 7 50.60 -50.13 9.39
N SER A 8 51.30 -49.00 9.25
CA SER A 8 52.68 -48.69 9.72
C SER A 8 53.14 -47.34 9.12
N GLY A 9 53.84 -46.40 9.76
CA GLY A 9 54.54 -46.33 11.05
C GLY A 9 55.93 -45.69 10.85
N GLY A 10 56.18 -44.48 11.38
CA GLY A 10 57.52 -43.86 11.51
C GLY A 10 57.50 -42.32 11.43
N THR A 11 57.27 -41.56 12.52
CA THR A 11 58.19 -41.07 13.60
C THR A 11 59.27 -40.05 13.19
N HIS A 12 59.12 -38.79 13.62
CA HIS A 12 60.15 -38.04 14.38
C HIS A 12 59.57 -36.84 15.16
N THR A 13 59.71 -36.94 16.49
CA THR A 13 59.88 -35.94 17.60
C THR A 13 60.48 -34.57 17.22
N ARG A 14 60.32 -33.39 17.87
CA ARG A 14 59.93 -32.85 19.23
C ARG A 14 59.74 -31.31 19.01
N GLY A 15 58.77 -30.59 19.60
CA GLY A 15 58.91 -29.83 20.87
C GLY A 15 58.97 -28.28 20.69
N PRO A 16 58.62 -27.44 21.68
CA PRO A 16 57.61 -26.36 21.53
C PRO A 16 57.98 -24.93 22.05
N ALA A 17 56.96 -24.05 22.16
CA ALA A 17 56.80 -22.76 22.90
C ALA A 17 56.84 -21.47 22.03
N ALA A 18 55.77 -20.66 21.87
CA ALA A 18 54.96 -19.82 22.78
C ALA A 18 55.54 -18.42 23.07
N SER A 19 54.79 -17.35 22.71
CA SER A 19 54.47 -16.12 23.48
C SER A 19 54.57 -14.78 22.73
N GLY A 20 53.46 -14.02 22.71
CA GLY A 20 53.42 -12.60 23.14
C GLY A 20 53.52 -11.46 22.11
N PRO A 21 53.02 -10.23 22.43
CA PRO A 21 52.28 -9.36 21.49
C PRO A 21 52.77 -7.89 21.33
N GLY A 22 52.13 -7.15 20.40
CA GLY A 22 52.09 -5.67 20.28
C GLY A 22 52.91 -5.06 19.12
N PRO A 23 52.74 -3.78 18.69
CA PRO A 23 51.83 -2.69 19.13
C PRO A 23 51.10 -1.94 17.95
N PRO A 24 50.37 -0.82 18.20
CA PRO A 24 49.41 -0.17 17.26
C PRO A 24 49.73 1.31 16.82
N VAL A 25 48.74 1.96 16.16
CA VAL A 25 48.50 3.44 15.97
C VAL A 25 49.26 4.09 14.76
N PRO A 26 48.80 5.15 14.03
CA PRO A 26 47.91 6.22 14.46
C PRO A 26 46.82 6.85 13.54
N ASP A 27 45.92 7.54 14.23
CA ASP A 27 44.94 8.57 13.84
C ASP A 27 45.62 9.93 13.47
N ARG A 28 45.05 10.69 12.53
CA ARG A 28 45.21 12.15 12.43
C ARG A 28 43.96 12.85 11.88
N ARG A 29 43.51 13.82 12.68
CA ARG A 29 42.56 14.90 12.34
C ARG A 29 43.20 16.04 11.53
N ASN A 30 42.29 16.90 11.04
CA ASN A 30 42.39 18.32 10.64
C ASN A 30 42.72 18.64 9.18
N GLY A 31 41.88 19.51 8.60
CA GLY A 31 42.30 20.34 7.47
C GLY A 31 41.17 20.85 6.57
N THR A 32 40.49 21.91 6.99
CA THR A 32 39.77 22.84 6.12
C THR A 32 40.57 23.26 4.89
N LYS A 33 39.95 23.34 3.70
CA LYS A 33 40.01 24.54 2.83
C LYS A 33 39.10 24.44 1.61
N ARG A 34 38.39 25.55 1.41
CA ARG A 34 37.64 25.94 0.21
C ARG A 34 38.56 25.92 -1.01
N ASN A 35 38.04 25.52 -2.17
CA ASN A 35 38.57 25.95 -3.44
C ASN A 35 37.49 26.73 -4.19
N LYS A 36 37.68 28.05 -4.21
CA LYS A 36 37.16 28.96 -5.22
C LYS A 36 38.16 28.99 -6.36
N ASP A 37 37.63 29.14 -7.57
CA ASP A 37 38.17 29.86 -8.73
C ASP A 37 38.16 29.03 -10.01
N CYS A 38 37.25 29.40 -10.92
CA CYS A 38 37.60 29.61 -12.32
C CYS A 38 36.60 30.57 -13.00
N ARG A 39 36.98 31.85 -12.93
CA ARG A 39 36.92 32.94 -13.93
C ARG A 39 35.74 33.03 -14.92
N PHE A 40 35.03 34.14 -14.74
CA PHE A 40 34.49 35.10 -15.71
C PHE A 40 35.05 35.05 -17.15
N VAL A 41 34.14 35.03 -18.13
CA VAL A 41 34.28 35.74 -19.41
C VAL A 41 33.09 36.67 -19.59
N LYS A 42 33.41 37.93 -19.88
CA LYS A 42 32.53 39.10 -20.01
C LYS A 42 32.51 39.46 -21.50
N LEU A 43 31.35 39.51 -22.15
CA LEU A 43 31.19 40.10 -23.48
C LEU A 43 30.03 41.09 -23.50
N ARG A 44 30.29 42.21 -24.20
CA ARG A 44 29.61 43.51 -24.14
C ARG A 44 28.34 43.57 -25.01
N ARG A 45 27.45 44.51 -24.66
CA ARG A 45 26.38 45.09 -25.53
C ARG A 45 26.96 46.04 -26.59
N PRO A 46 26.19 46.37 -27.65
CA PRO A 46 25.43 47.65 -27.72
C PRO A 46 23.98 47.43 -28.25
N GLY A 47 22.93 48.15 -27.85
CA GLY A 47 22.59 49.56 -28.13
C GLY A 47 21.86 49.67 -29.49
N SER A 48 20.53 49.85 -29.59
CA SER A 48 19.87 51.17 -29.69
C SER A 48 18.35 51.04 -29.98
N THR A 49 17.59 52.02 -29.49
CA THR A 49 16.15 52.34 -29.72
C THR A 49 15.87 52.99 -31.08
N PRO A 50 14.59 53.11 -31.51
CA PRO A 50 13.95 54.44 -31.47
C PRO A 50 12.48 54.47 -31.01
N ILE A 51 12.06 55.69 -30.66
CA ILE A 51 10.76 56.21 -30.19
C ILE A 51 10.15 56.98 -31.40
N PHE A 52 8.85 56.98 -31.75
CA PHE A 52 7.78 57.90 -31.32
C PHE A 52 6.59 57.78 -32.30
N ARG A 53 5.35 57.78 -31.81
CA ARG A 53 4.37 58.89 -32.00
C ARG A 53 3.02 58.57 -31.34
N LEU A 54 2.61 59.50 -30.47
CA LEU A 54 1.26 59.72 -29.92
C LEU A 54 0.32 60.33 -30.97
N HIS A 55 -1.02 60.19 -30.78
CA HIS A 55 -2.06 61.25 -30.74
C HIS A 55 -3.50 60.64 -30.54
N PRO A 56 -4.57 61.39 -30.16
CA PRO A 56 -5.23 61.25 -28.84
C PRO A 56 -6.79 61.08 -28.82
N ILE A 57 -7.34 60.73 -27.62
CA ILE A 57 -8.60 61.21 -26.93
C ILE A 57 -9.98 61.01 -27.63
N PRO A 58 -11.15 60.80 -26.94
CA PRO A 58 -11.51 61.19 -25.55
C PRO A 58 -12.23 60.18 -24.63
N LEU A 59 -12.18 60.53 -23.34
CA LEU A 59 -13.13 60.15 -22.28
C LEU A 59 -14.53 60.77 -22.51
N ARG A 60 -15.59 60.09 -22.03
CA ARG A 60 -16.70 60.75 -21.34
C ARG A 60 -17.49 59.82 -20.40
N ALA A 61 -17.56 60.29 -19.14
CA ALA A 61 -18.64 60.21 -18.16
C ALA A 61 -19.08 58.85 -17.57
N ALA A 62 -18.63 58.63 -16.33
CA ALA A 62 -19.37 57.90 -15.31
C ALA A 62 -20.61 58.70 -14.87
N MET A 63 -21.75 58.02 -14.67
CA MET A 63 -22.87 58.52 -13.87
C MET A 63 -23.04 57.65 -12.63
N ILE A 64 -22.86 58.31 -11.49
CA ILE A 64 -23.16 57.88 -10.14
C ILE A 64 -24.66 58.17 -9.91
N GLN A 65 -25.44 57.21 -9.41
CA GLN A 65 -26.73 57.50 -8.78
C GLN A 65 -26.60 57.35 -7.27
N LEU A 66 -26.77 58.47 -6.59
CA LEU A 66 -26.99 58.63 -5.16
C LEU A 66 -28.35 58.07 -4.77
N HIS A 67 -28.42 57.25 -3.72
CA HIS A 67 -29.59 57.20 -2.84
C HIS A 67 -29.16 57.56 -1.40
N THR A 68 -29.60 58.76 -1.05
CA THR A 68 -29.82 59.40 0.27
C THR A 68 -29.50 58.61 1.55
N LEU A 69 -28.61 59.20 2.35
CA LEU A 69 -28.54 59.04 3.80
C LEU A 69 -29.77 59.67 4.49
N SER A 70 -30.27 59.02 5.54
CA SER A 70 -30.91 59.72 6.66
C SER A 70 -30.17 59.35 7.94
N LEU A 71 -29.59 60.37 8.55
CA LEU A 71 -28.87 60.37 9.82
C LEU A 71 -29.86 60.80 10.90
N VAL A 72 -30.08 59.97 11.93
CA VAL A 72 -30.56 60.42 13.24
C VAL A 72 -29.56 59.94 14.27
N ALA A 73 -29.06 60.89 15.06
CA ALA A 73 -28.01 60.69 16.03
C ALA A 73 -28.56 60.54 17.46
N LEU A 74 -27.89 59.65 18.20
CA LEU A 74 -27.38 59.81 19.56
C LEU A 74 -28.23 59.46 20.82
N ILE A 75 -27.53 58.73 21.70
CA ILE A 75 -27.58 58.61 23.18
C ILE A 75 -28.33 57.39 23.76
N GLY A 76 -27.55 56.52 24.41
CA GLY A 76 -28.02 55.48 25.31
C GLY A 76 -26.90 54.52 25.74
N ALA A 77 -25.90 55.01 26.47
CA ALA A 77 -24.92 54.16 27.13
C ALA A 77 -25.60 53.40 28.30
N GLY A 78 -26.06 52.18 28.02
CA GLY A 78 -26.56 51.24 29.03
C GLY A 78 -25.61 50.06 29.16
N LEU A 79 -24.86 50.00 30.26
CA LEU A 79 -24.10 48.83 30.70
C LEU A 79 -25.04 47.61 30.75
N SER A 80 -24.92 46.70 29.79
CA SER A 80 -25.58 45.40 29.83
C SER A 80 -24.58 44.37 30.35
N LEU A 81 -24.66 44.08 31.65
CA LEU A 81 -24.07 42.89 32.25
C LEU A 81 -24.73 41.65 31.63
N LEU A 82 -24.11 41.10 30.59
CA LEU A 82 -24.48 39.80 30.06
C LEU A 82 -24.08 38.72 31.09
N PRO A 83 -25.01 37.87 31.56
CA PRO A 83 -24.62 36.71 32.34
C PRO A 83 -23.76 35.81 31.45
N GLY A 84 -22.55 35.53 31.93
CA GLY A 84 -21.62 34.61 31.28
C GLY A 84 -22.31 33.27 31.04
N ARG A 85 -22.69 33.01 29.78
CA ARG A 85 -22.98 31.66 29.34
C ARG A 85 -21.65 30.91 29.38
N LEU A 86 -21.46 30.12 30.43
CA LEU A 86 -20.54 28.98 30.38
C LEU A 86 -20.89 28.24 29.09
N ALA A 87 -20.00 28.32 28.10
CA ALA A 87 -20.09 27.47 26.93
C ALA A 87 -19.96 26.04 27.45
N ALA A 88 -21.09 25.34 27.58
CA ALA A 88 -21.06 23.91 27.82
C ALA A 88 -20.19 23.32 26.69
N ALA A 89 -19.10 22.65 27.06
CA ALA A 89 -18.28 21.94 26.10
C ALA A 89 -19.22 21.03 25.29
N ALA A 90 -19.14 21.12 23.96
CA ALA A 90 -19.87 20.19 23.10
C ALA A 90 -19.52 18.76 23.57
N PRO A 91 -20.50 17.85 23.73
CA PRO A 91 -20.20 16.51 24.22
C PRO A 91 -19.16 15.87 23.30
N ASP A 92 -18.15 15.24 23.91
CA ASP A 92 -17.12 14.51 23.16
C ASP A 92 -17.81 13.53 22.20
N LEU A 93 -17.43 13.60 20.92
CA LEU A 93 -17.98 12.73 19.90
C LEU A 93 -17.59 11.28 20.22
N THR A 94 -18.57 10.40 20.42
CA THR A 94 -18.34 8.99 20.77
C THR A 94 -18.25 8.12 19.51
N SER A 95 -17.60 6.96 19.62
CA SER A 95 -17.57 5.97 18.53
C SER A 95 -18.98 5.51 18.13
N ALA A 96 -19.89 5.36 19.09
CA ALA A 96 -21.28 5.01 18.85
C ALA A 96 -21.99 6.08 18.01
N ALA A 97 -21.80 7.37 18.33
CA ALA A 97 -22.38 8.47 17.56
C ALA A 97 -21.78 8.55 16.14
N LEU A 98 -20.46 8.38 16.00
CA LEU A 98 -19.79 8.26 14.70
C LEU A 98 -20.32 7.11 13.87
N TRP A 99 -20.53 5.95 14.49
CA TRP A 99 -21.10 4.79 13.82
C TRP A 99 -22.54 5.07 13.34
N GLN A 100 -23.37 5.74 14.14
CA GLN A 100 -24.72 6.13 13.70
C GLN A 100 -24.69 7.12 12.52
N GLN A 101 -23.76 8.08 12.51
CA GLN A 101 -23.55 8.97 11.37
C GLN A 101 -23.15 8.18 10.11
N TYR A 102 -22.24 7.22 10.26
CA TYR A 102 -21.84 6.34 9.16
C TYR A 102 -23.03 5.49 8.67
N VAL A 103 -23.83 4.91 9.56
CA VAL A 103 -25.03 4.15 9.20
C VAL A 103 -25.99 5.03 8.39
N ALA A 104 -26.18 6.29 8.74
CA ALA A 104 -27.06 7.19 8.00
C ALA A 104 -26.56 7.46 6.56
N ALA A 105 -25.25 7.49 6.32
CA ALA A 105 -24.66 7.91 5.04
C ALA A 105 -23.34 7.18 4.72
N PRO A 106 -23.32 5.85 4.56
CA PRO A 106 -22.07 5.08 4.54
C PRO A 106 -21.16 5.43 3.36
N ASP A 107 -21.74 5.74 2.21
CA ASP A 107 -21.01 6.01 0.96
C ASP A 107 -20.43 7.43 0.91
N THR A 108 -21.03 8.37 1.64
CA THR A 108 -20.69 9.80 1.59
C THR A 108 -20.10 10.33 2.89
N HIS A 109 -20.06 9.53 3.95
CA HIS A 109 -19.58 9.92 5.27
C HIS A 109 -18.23 10.66 5.19
N PRO A 110 -18.09 11.82 5.85
CA PRO A 110 -16.95 12.71 5.66
C PRO A 110 -15.63 12.13 6.19
N THR A 111 -15.70 11.35 7.28
CA THR A 111 -14.51 10.86 7.99
C THR A 111 -14.22 9.37 7.79
N ILE A 112 -15.22 8.52 8.08
CA ILE A 112 -15.14 7.07 7.89
C ILE A 112 -15.42 6.69 6.42
N PRO A 113 -14.49 6.04 5.71
CA PRO A 113 -14.71 5.59 4.33
C PRO A 113 -15.56 4.32 4.28
N ASN A 114 -16.29 4.08 3.19
CA ASN A 114 -16.92 2.78 2.95
C ASN A 114 -15.89 1.76 2.42
N ASN A 115 -15.34 0.97 3.33
CA ASN A 115 -14.41 -0.12 3.01
C ASN A 115 -15.07 -1.51 3.14
N SER A 116 -16.40 -1.57 3.24
CA SER A 116 -17.15 -2.84 3.33
C SER A 116 -17.01 -3.74 2.10
N PHE A 117 -16.43 -3.24 1.01
CA PHE A 117 -16.15 -3.99 -0.22
C PHE A 117 -14.74 -4.58 -0.26
N ALA A 118 -13.93 -4.42 0.80
CA ALA A 118 -12.59 -4.97 0.83
C ALA A 118 -12.59 -6.51 0.90
N GLY A 119 -11.59 -7.14 0.29
CA GLY A 119 -11.38 -8.59 0.29
C GLY A 119 -12.05 -9.33 -0.87
N VAL A 120 -11.79 -10.64 -0.93
CA VAL A 120 -12.27 -11.57 -1.96
C VAL A 120 -13.78 -11.46 -2.09
N PHE A 121 -14.24 -11.33 -3.33
CA PHE A 121 -15.66 -11.16 -3.68
C PHE A 121 -16.40 -10.11 -2.85
N ARG A 122 -15.67 -9.06 -2.41
CA ARG A 122 -16.23 -7.98 -1.59
C ARG A 122 -16.89 -8.50 -0.31
N GLY A 123 -16.49 -9.65 0.23
CA GLY A 123 -17.13 -10.26 1.40
C GLY A 123 -18.57 -10.76 1.17
N GLU A 124 -19.06 -10.81 -0.07
CA GLU A 124 -20.41 -11.27 -0.42
C GLU A 124 -20.54 -12.80 -0.36
N ARG A 125 -19.41 -13.51 -0.43
CA ARG A 125 -19.32 -14.96 -0.34
C ARG A 125 -17.96 -15.37 0.22
N PRO A 126 -17.85 -16.54 0.87
CA PRO A 126 -16.58 -16.99 1.45
C PRO A 126 -15.50 -17.23 0.39
N ILE A 127 -14.24 -17.22 0.83
CA ILE A 127 -13.09 -17.68 0.02
C ILE A 127 -13.37 -19.13 -0.41
N PRO A 128 -13.31 -19.46 -1.72
CA PRO A 128 -13.75 -20.74 -2.23
C PRO A 128 -12.78 -21.86 -1.82
N THR A 129 -13.27 -23.09 -1.87
CA THR A 129 -12.46 -24.32 -1.70
C THR A 129 -12.66 -25.23 -2.90
N PRO A 130 -12.04 -24.93 -4.06
CA PRO A 130 -12.18 -25.77 -5.24
C PRO A 130 -11.72 -27.21 -4.98
N PRO A 131 -12.26 -28.22 -5.68
CA PRO A 131 -11.81 -29.59 -5.55
C PRO A 131 -10.34 -29.74 -6.00
N VAL A 132 -9.70 -30.81 -5.52
CA VAL A 132 -8.35 -31.20 -5.93
C VAL A 132 -8.39 -31.72 -7.36
N SER A 133 -7.56 -31.14 -8.22
CA SER A 133 -7.43 -31.52 -9.63
C SER A 133 -6.23 -32.43 -9.87
N VAL A 134 -5.11 -32.17 -9.19
CA VAL A 134 -3.85 -32.95 -9.24
C VAL A 134 -3.13 -32.83 -7.89
N ARG A 135 -2.22 -33.75 -7.57
CA ARG A 135 -1.23 -33.57 -6.50
C ARG A 135 0.11 -33.18 -7.10
N VAL A 136 0.88 -32.34 -6.42
CA VAL A 136 2.24 -31.98 -6.88
C VAL A 136 3.17 -33.20 -6.97
N THR A 137 2.92 -34.23 -6.15
CA THR A 137 3.65 -35.51 -6.18
C THR A 137 3.40 -36.32 -7.44
N ASP A 138 2.23 -36.16 -8.07
CA ASP A 138 1.89 -36.81 -9.36
C ASP A 138 2.77 -36.24 -10.50
N HIS A 139 3.40 -35.08 -10.26
CA HIS A 139 4.32 -34.40 -11.16
C HIS A 139 5.79 -34.51 -10.71
N GLY A 140 6.10 -35.41 -9.78
CA GLY A 140 7.49 -35.76 -9.41
C GLY A 140 8.06 -34.99 -8.21
N ALA A 141 7.29 -34.12 -7.55
CA ALA A 141 7.74 -33.47 -6.33
C ALA A 141 7.93 -34.50 -5.19
N LYS A 142 9.08 -34.43 -4.50
CA LYS A 142 9.37 -35.29 -3.36
C LYS A 142 9.09 -34.57 -2.03
N PRO A 143 8.29 -35.16 -1.12
CA PRO A 143 7.92 -34.54 0.16
C PRO A 143 9.00 -34.66 1.27
N ASP A 144 10.23 -35.03 0.90
CA ASP A 144 11.34 -35.28 1.84
C ASP A 144 12.47 -34.23 1.76
N GLY A 145 12.33 -33.22 0.90
CA GLY A 145 13.32 -32.18 0.65
C GLY A 145 14.55 -32.63 -0.15
N SER A 146 14.59 -33.87 -0.63
CA SER A 146 15.77 -34.45 -1.30
C SER A 146 15.99 -33.91 -2.72
N ALA A 147 14.91 -33.52 -3.40
CA ALA A 147 14.93 -33.05 -4.78
C ALA A 147 14.21 -31.71 -4.93
N ASP A 148 14.66 -30.90 -5.90
CA ASP A 148 14.00 -29.66 -6.28
C ASP A 148 12.62 -29.94 -6.87
N ALA A 149 11.58 -29.33 -6.30
CA ALA A 149 10.20 -29.46 -6.70
C ALA A 149 9.75 -28.38 -7.70
N THR A 150 10.62 -27.44 -8.10
CA THR A 150 10.26 -26.30 -8.95
C THR A 150 9.52 -26.71 -10.23
N GLU A 151 10.08 -27.64 -11.02
CA GLU A 151 9.44 -28.09 -12.27
C GLU A 151 8.16 -28.90 -12.02
N ALA A 152 8.07 -29.62 -10.89
CA ALA A 152 6.85 -30.33 -10.52
C ALA A 152 5.70 -29.37 -10.19
N PHE A 153 5.99 -28.26 -9.49
CA PHE A 153 5.02 -27.19 -9.26
C PHE A 153 4.57 -26.55 -10.58
N LYS A 154 5.51 -26.20 -11.46
CA LYS A 154 5.21 -25.64 -12.77
C LYS A 154 4.31 -26.56 -13.60
N ALA A 155 4.63 -27.84 -13.66
CA ALA A 155 3.85 -28.85 -14.39
C ALA A 155 2.45 -29.04 -13.78
N ALA A 156 2.34 -29.11 -12.46
CA ALA A 156 1.05 -29.24 -11.78
C ALA A 156 0.14 -28.02 -12.00
N ILE A 157 0.70 -26.81 -11.90
CA ILE A 157 -0.02 -25.55 -12.16
C ILE A 157 -0.51 -25.53 -13.61
N ALA A 158 0.34 -25.86 -14.59
CA ALA A 158 -0.04 -25.91 -15.99
C ALA A 158 -1.16 -26.94 -16.24
N ALA A 159 -1.11 -28.11 -15.60
CA ALA A 159 -2.14 -29.14 -15.72
C ALA A 159 -3.50 -28.70 -15.15
N VAL A 160 -3.51 -27.89 -14.09
CA VAL A 160 -4.74 -27.30 -13.53
C VAL A 160 -5.24 -26.14 -14.40
N ALA A 161 -4.34 -25.28 -14.86
CA ALA A 161 -4.68 -24.17 -15.75
C ALA A 161 -5.33 -24.67 -17.06
N ALA A 162 -4.79 -25.74 -17.65
CA ALA A 162 -5.34 -26.36 -18.86
C ALA A 162 -6.76 -26.93 -18.67
N LYS A 163 -7.17 -27.20 -17.42
CA LYS A 163 -8.53 -27.64 -17.05
C LYS A 163 -9.48 -26.46 -16.74
N GLY A 164 -9.01 -25.22 -16.88
CA GLY A 164 -9.77 -24.02 -16.53
C GLY A 164 -9.74 -23.67 -15.02
N GLY A 165 -8.86 -24.29 -14.25
CA GLY A 165 -8.70 -24.05 -12.81
C GLY A 165 -8.90 -25.28 -11.93
N GLY A 166 -8.81 -25.07 -10.62
CA GLY A 166 -8.89 -26.11 -9.59
C GLY A 166 -7.73 -26.05 -8.61
N THR A 167 -7.57 -27.09 -7.81
CA THR A 167 -6.55 -27.12 -6.75
C THR A 167 -5.40 -28.07 -7.08
N VAL A 168 -4.16 -27.58 -6.98
CA VAL A 168 -2.95 -28.39 -6.83
C VAL A 168 -2.80 -28.72 -5.35
N ALA A 169 -3.02 -29.98 -4.98
CA ALA A 169 -2.79 -30.44 -3.62
C ALA A 169 -1.30 -30.64 -3.36
N ILE A 170 -0.86 -30.19 -2.19
CA ILE A 170 0.51 -30.32 -1.69
C ILE A 170 0.44 -31.16 -0.40
N PRO A 171 0.59 -32.49 -0.48
CA PRO A 171 0.55 -33.36 0.69
C PRO A 171 1.50 -32.92 1.81
N ALA A 172 1.32 -33.46 3.01
CA ALA A 172 2.28 -33.22 4.09
C ALA A 172 3.70 -33.64 3.68
N GLY A 173 4.69 -32.82 4.03
CA GLY A 173 6.07 -32.99 3.63
C GLY A 173 6.85 -31.68 3.58
N THR A 174 8.16 -31.81 3.39
CA THR A 174 9.05 -30.70 3.06
C THR A 174 9.40 -30.78 1.59
N TYR A 175 9.14 -29.71 0.84
CA TYR A 175 9.42 -29.61 -0.59
C TYR A 175 10.52 -28.59 -0.78
N ARG A 176 11.70 -29.03 -1.25
CA ARG A 176 12.78 -28.11 -1.61
C ARG A 176 12.39 -27.38 -2.89
N VAL A 177 12.47 -26.07 -2.91
CA VAL A 177 12.16 -25.25 -4.08
C VAL A 177 13.34 -24.34 -4.38
N ASP A 178 14.05 -24.61 -5.47
CA ASP A 178 15.24 -23.85 -5.86
C ASP A 178 14.90 -22.68 -6.81
N GLY A 179 13.66 -22.61 -7.32
CA GLY A 179 13.14 -21.55 -8.18
C GLY A 179 11.93 -20.80 -7.63
N MET A 180 11.15 -20.18 -8.52
CA MET A 180 9.93 -19.44 -8.22
C MET A 180 8.70 -20.28 -8.58
N ILE A 181 7.66 -20.20 -7.76
CA ILE A 181 6.35 -20.77 -8.04
C ILE A 181 5.45 -19.67 -8.61
N HIS A 182 5.05 -19.78 -9.88
CA HIS A 182 4.28 -18.75 -10.59
C HIS A 182 2.87 -19.23 -10.95
N LEU A 183 1.85 -18.66 -10.29
CA LEU A 183 0.44 -18.84 -10.61
C LEU A 183 0.01 -17.77 -11.62
N HIS A 184 0.16 -18.10 -12.90
CA HIS A 184 -0.15 -17.19 -14.01
C HIS A 184 -1.57 -17.29 -14.54
N ALA A 185 -2.28 -18.37 -14.21
CA ALA A 185 -3.64 -18.62 -14.66
C ALA A 185 -4.67 -18.32 -13.56
N SER A 186 -5.86 -17.90 -14.01
CA SER A 186 -7.01 -17.70 -13.12
C SER A 186 -7.57 -19.04 -12.63
N GLY A 187 -8.13 -19.05 -11.42
CA GLY A 187 -8.79 -20.21 -10.83
C GLY A 187 -7.84 -21.29 -10.29
N VAL A 188 -6.53 -21.03 -10.20
CA VAL A 188 -5.53 -22.00 -9.73
C VAL A 188 -5.25 -21.80 -8.25
N VAL A 189 -5.36 -22.88 -7.48
CA VAL A 189 -5.14 -22.86 -6.03
C VAL A 189 -4.03 -23.83 -5.65
N LEU A 190 -3.05 -23.37 -4.87
CA LEU A 190 -2.11 -24.23 -4.16
C LEU A 190 -2.62 -24.51 -2.75
N ARG A 191 -2.81 -25.78 -2.38
CA ARG A 191 -3.35 -26.13 -1.06
C ARG A 191 -2.52 -27.20 -0.37
N GLY A 192 -1.90 -26.83 0.75
CA GLY A 192 -1.25 -27.76 1.67
C GLY A 192 -2.20 -28.39 2.68
N GLU A 193 -1.64 -29.12 3.64
CA GLU A 193 -2.36 -29.76 4.75
C GLU A 193 -2.21 -29.01 6.08
N GLY A 194 -1.67 -27.79 6.04
CA GLY A 194 -1.44 -26.91 7.18
C GLY A 194 0.01 -26.45 7.28
N PRO A 195 0.30 -25.25 7.81
CA PRO A 195 1.66 -24.71 7.90
C PRO A 195 2.61 -25.55 8.76
N GLY A 196 2.09 -26.31 9.72
CA GLY A 196 2.89 -27.27 10.50
C GLY A 196 3.16 -28.61 9.80
N ARG A 197 2.57 -28.86 8.62
CA ARG A 197 2.60 -30.17 7.93
C ARG A 197 3.16 -30.08 6.51
N THR A 198 2.90 -29.00 5.80
CA THR A 198 3.35 -28.78 4.43
C THR A 198 4.30 -27.58 4.40
N ILE A 199 5.58 -27.84 4.11
CA ILE A 199 6.65 -26.83 4.12
C ILE A 199 7.19 -26.67 2.70
N LEU A 200 7.13 -25.46 2.17
CA LEU A 200 7.83 -25.06 0.95
C LEU A 200 9.16 -24.42 1.36
N ASP A 201 10.26 -25.16 1.20
CA ASP A 201 11.60 -24.76 1.63
C ASP A 201 12.38 -24.13 0.47
N PHE A 202 12.35 -22.80 0.40
CA PHE A 202 12.95 -22.02 -0.69
C PHE A 202 14.44 -21.78 -0.47
N THR A 203 15.29 -22.32 -1.36
CA THR A 203 16.75 -22.33 -1.16
C THR A 203 17.49 -21.17 -1.84
N ARG A 204 16.80 -20.39 -2.67
CA ARG A 204 17.35 -19.26 -3.44
C ARG A 204 16.44 -18.04 -3.39
N ALA A 205 17.05 -16.85 -3.39
CA ALA A 205 16.34 -15.57 -3.41
C ALA A 205 16.00 -15.12 -4.84
N LEU A 206 15.11 -14.14 -5.00
CA LEU A 206 14.75 -13.60 -6.34
C LEU A 206 15.96 -13.10 -7.15
N ASP A 207 16.96 -12.48 -6.51
CA ASP A 207 18.21 -12.08 -7.19
C ASP A 207 18.93 -13.25 -7.87
N GLN A 208 18.76 -14.47 -7.34
CA GLN A 208 19.35 -15.67 -7.90
C GLN A 208 18.40 -16.38 -8.87
N VAL A 209 17.09 -16.30 -8.65
CA VAL A 209 16.08 -17.03 -9.42
C VAL A 209 15.66 -16.28 -10.68
N VAL A 210 15.33 -15.00 -10.54
CA VAL A 210 14.92 -14.10 -11.64
C VAL A 210 16.10 -13.28 -12.14
N GLY A 211 16.99 -12.90 -11.23
CA GLY A 211 18.19 -12.12 -11.51
C GLY A 211 18.19 -10.76 -10.78
N PRO A 212 19.31 -10.03 -10.82
CA PRO A 212 19.41 -8.71 -10.21
C PRO A 212 18.40 -7.73 -10.80
N PHE A 213 17.59 -7.12 -9.94
CA PHE A 213 16.64 -6.08 -10.34
C PHE A 213 16.93 -4.80 -9.57
N LYS A 214 17.52 -3.80 -10.26
CA LYS A 214 18.03 -2.59 -9.62
C LYS A 214 17.61 -1.30 -10.31
N THR A 215 17.20 -0.33 -9.49
CA THR A 215 16.92 1.04 -9.91
C THR A 215 17.72 2.01 -9.07
N ALA A 216 18.52 2.87 -9.72
CA ALA A 216 19.39 3.84 -9.05
C ALA A 216 20.26 3.24 -7.93
N GLY A 217 20.82 2.04 -8.17
CA GLY A 217 21.68 1.31 -7.23
C GLY A 217 20.96 0.63 -6.06
N LYS A 218 19.63 0.68 -6.00
CA LYS A 218 18.79 0.00 -5.01
C LYS A 218 18.21 -1.28 -5.59
N SER A 219 18.07 -2.33 -4.78
CA SER A 219 17.38 -3.56 -5.19
C SER A 219 15.87 -3.37 -5.13
N GLU A 220 15.18 -3.53 -6.25
CA GLU A 220 13.70 -3.48 -6.34
C GLU A 220 13.06 -4.63 -5.55
N TRP A 221 13.76 -5.73 -5.34
CA TRP A 221 13.30 -6.82 -4.46
C TRP A 221 13.15 -6.39 -3.00
N SER A 222 13.63 -5.21 -2.64
CA SER A 222 13.36 -4.63 -1.33
C SER A 222 11.89 -4.26 -1.14
N TRP A 223 11.14 -4.05 -2.22
CA TRP A 223 9.74 -3.63 -2.18
C TRP A 223 8.81 -4.32 -3.17
N ALA A 224 9.31 -5.19 -4.04
CA ALA A 224 8.50 -5.89 -5.04
C ALA A 224 8.89 -7.37 -5.19
N GLY A 225 8.04 -8.13 -5.88
CA GLY A 225 8.23 -9.55 -6.21
C GLY A 225 8.11 -10.52 -5.03
N GLY A 226 7.96 -11.81 -5.36
CA GLY A 226 7.82 -12.91 -4.40
C GLY A 226 8.22 -14.25 -5.01
N LEU A 227 8.74 -15.16 -4.18
CA LEU A 227 9.07 -16.53 -4.61
C LEU A 227 7.82 -17.39 -4.85
N VAL A 228 6.67 -16.96 -4.31
CA VAL A 228 5.35 -17.35 -4.80
C VAL A 228 4.73 -16.13 -5.49
N TRP A 229 4.66 -16.16 -6.81
CA TRP A 229 4.15 -15.06 -7.63
C TRP A 229 2.76 -15.37 -8.16
N ILE A 230 1.77 -14.53 -7.88
CA ILE A 230 0.41 -14.64 -8.39
C ILE A 230 0.15 -13.43 -9.27
N GLY A 231 0.23 -13.63 -10.58
CA GLY A 231 0.12 -12.55 -11.57
C GLY A 231 0.31 -13.08 -12.99
N PRO A 232 -0.14 -12.35 -14.02
CA PRO A 232 -0.25 -12.85 -15.39
C PRO A 232 1.11 -13.15 -16.04
N ASP A 233 1.11 -13.97 -17.09
CA ASP A 233 2.32 -14.42 -17.80
C ASP A 233 3.16 -13.27 -18.38
N ASP A 234 2.51 -12.20 -18.85
CA ASP A 234 3.17 -11.02 -19.42
C ASP A 234 3.99 -10.21 -18.38
N THR A 235 4.04 -10.65 -17.12
CA THR A 235 4.93 -10.10 -16.10
C THR A 235 6.40 -10.36 -16.42
N PHE A 236 6.69 -11.48 -17.09
CA PHE A 236 8.06 -11.88 -17.40
C PHE A 236 8.30 -11.88 -18.92
N GLY A 237 9.46 -11.38 -19.32
CA GLY A 237 9.92 -11.43 -20.70
C GLY A 237 10.39 -12.83 -21.09
N PRO A 238 10.68 -13.06 -22.39
CA PRO A 238 11.22 -14.34 -22.87
C PRO A 238 12.55 -14.74 -22.23
N ASP A 239 13.29 -13.79 -21.65
CA ASP A 239 14.54 -14.02 -20.92
C ASP A 239 14.33 -14.38 -19.43
N GLY A 240 13.08 -14.51 -19.00
CA GLY A 240 12.70 -14.84 -17.63
C GLY A 240 12.80 -13.69 -16.64
N LYS A 241 13.13 -12.47 -17.09
CA LYS A 241 13.20 -11.27 -16.25
C LYS A 241 11.87 -10.52 -16.24
N VAL A 242 11.71 -9.64 -15.26
CA VAL A 242 10.55 -8.74 -15.19
C VAL A 242 10.50 -7.89 -16.47
N ALA A 243 9.35 -7.91 -17.15
CA ALA A 243 9.13 -7.14 -18.38
C ALA A 243 8.70 -5.70 -18.09
N GLY A 244 8.87 -4.80 -19.07
CA GLY A 244 8.35 -3.42 -19.00
C GLY A 244 9.06 -2.50 -18.01
N THR A 245 10.26 -2.86 -17.54
CA THR A 245 11.02 -2.08 -16.53
C THR A 245 11.67 -0.81 -17.10
N ASP A 246 11.69 -0.65 -18.41
CA ASP A 246 12.24 0.48 -19.16
C ASP A 246 11.20 1.57 -19.48
N ALA A 247 9.96 1.40 -19.03
CA ALA A 247 8.90 2.37 -19.20
C ALA A 247 9.26 3.75 -18.59
N PRO A 248 8.85 4.86 -19.23
CA PRO A 248 9.09 6.20 -18.70
C PRO A 248 8.23 6.49 -17.45
N GLU A 249 7.05 5.87 -17.34
CA GLU A 249 6.23 5.93 -16.14
C GLU A 249 6.87 5.15 -14.99
N MET A 250 6.88 5.77 -13.82
CA MET A 250 7.50 5.17 -12.64
C MET A 250 6.68 3.98 -12.17
N GLN A 251 7.33 2.83 -11.96
CA GLN A 251 6.67 1.58 -11.56
C GLN A 251 5.62 1.06 -12.55
N ALA A 252 5.69 1.43 -13.84
CA ALA A 252 4.72 0.99 -14.85
C ALA A 252 4.57 -0.53 -14.91
N TRP A 253 5.68 -1.26 -14.81
CA TRP A 253 5.73 -2.72 -14.81
C TRP A 253 4.90 -3.36 -13.67
N GLU A 254 4.74 -2.64 -12.56
CA GLU A 254 4.03 -3.10 -11.37
C GLU A 254 2.54 -2.69 -11.38
N MET A 255 2.15 -1.73 -12.24
CA MET A 255 0.81 -1.14 -12.30
C MET A 255 -0.21 -2.02 -13.04
N TRP A 256 -1.48 -1.62 -13.00
CA TRP A 256 -2.49 -2.19 -13.89
C TRP A 256 -2.15 -1.85 -15.33
N HIS A 257 -2.19 -2.84 -16.22
CA HIS A 257 -2.00 -2.62 -17.64
C HIS A 257 -3.33 -2.22 -18.28
N PRO A 258 -3.45 -0.99 -18.82
CA PRO A 258 -4.68 -0.55 -19.48
C PRO A 258 -4.77 -1.14 -20.89
N GLY A 259 -5.94 -1.66 -21.26
CA GLY A 259 -6.29 -1.96 -22.64
C GLY A 259 -6.82 -0.73 -23.40
N PRO A 260 -7.43 -0.95 -24.58
CA PRO A 260 -8.10 0.09 -25.35
C PRO A 260 -9.18 0.84 -24.53
N PRO A 261 -9.42 2.13 -24.82
CA PRO A 261 -10.54 2.87 -24.23
C PRO A 261 -11.88 2.29 -24.70
N ILE A 262 -12.83 2.14 -23.78
CA ILE A 262 -14.19 1.63 -24.04
C ILE A 262 -15.19 2.80 -24.08
N ALA A 263 -15.09 3.70 -23.12
CA ALA A 263 -16.01 4.82 -22.93
C ALA A 263 -15.35 5.92 -22.08
N ARG A 264 -16.00 7.07 -22.00
CA ARG A 264 -15.57 8.22 -21.21
C ARG A 264 -16.71 8.74 -20.36
N ALA A 265 -16.40 9.18 -19.14
CA ALA A 265 -17.39 9.84 -18.30
C ALA A 265 -17.79 11.20 -18.89
N THR A 266 -19.09 11.44 -19.08
CA THR A 266 -19.62 12.64 -19.76
C THR A 266 -20.20 13.69 -18.82
N ALA A 267 -20.37 13.35 -17.53
CA ALA A 267 -20.89 14.27 -16.52
C ALA A 267 -20.11 14.15 -15.21
N PRO A 268 -20.10 15.21 -14.37
CA PRO A 268 -19.62 15.10 -13.00
C PRO A 268 -20.38 14.05 -12.20
N ALA A 269 -19.69 13.43 -11.24
CA ALA A 269 -20.25 12.46 -10.30
C ALA A 269 -19.57 12.62 -8.93
N ALA A 270 -20.35 12.58 -7.86
CA ALA A 270 -19.85 12.76 -6.51
C ALA A 270 -19.21 11.48 -5.97
N ARG A 271 -18.33 11.65 -4.98
CA ARG A 271 -17.89 10.54 -4.13
C ARG A 271 -19.10 9.92 -3.45
N GLY A 272 -19.21 8.60 -3.50
CA GLY A 272 -20.39 7.88 -3.00
C GLY A 272 -21.42 7.55 -4.08
N ASP A 273 -21.33 8.17 -5.27
CA ASP A 273 -22.25 7.84 -6.36
C ASP A 273 -21.97 6.45 -6.92
N TRP A 274 -23.04 5.77 -7.33
CA TRP A 274 -23.01 4.42 -7.88
C TRP A 274 -23.17 4.40 -9.40
N LYS A 275 -23.56 5.52 -10.01
CA LYS A 275 -23.85 5.62 -11.44
C LYS A 275 -22.99 6.71 -12.05
N ILE A 276 -22.44 6.41 -13.22
CA ILE A 276 -21.70 7.39 -14.02
C ILE A 276 -22.31 7.46 -15.42
N GLN A 277 -22.47 8.68 -15.94
CA GLN A 277 -22.89 8.89 -17.33
C GLN A 277 -21.70 8.69 -18.25
N VAL A 278 -21.91 7.97 -19.35
CA VAL A 278 -20.87 7.67 -20.34
C VAL A 278 -21.30 8.06 -21.75
N ASP A 279 -20.32 8.28 -22.62
CA ASP A 279 -20.54 8.61 -24.04
C ASP A 279 -21.00 7.39 -24.86
N SER A 280 -20.61 6.19 -24.45
CA SER A 280 -21.02 4.93 -25.07
C SER A 280 -21.14 3.81 -24.05
N VAL A 281 -22.15 2.97 -24.24
CA VAL A 281 -22.34 1.74 -23.45
C VAL A 281 -22.09 0.47 -24.27
N ALA A 282 -21.76 0.59 -25.55
CA ALA A 282 -21.68 -0.56 -26.48
C ALA A 282 -20.65 -1.62 -26.06
N GLY A 283 -19.57 -1.21 -25.40
CA GLY A 283 -18.53 -2.11 -24.88
C GLY A 283 -18.69 -2.48 -23.40
N LEU A 284 -19.74 -1.99 -22.73
CA LEU A 284 -19.96 -2.21 -21.30
C LEU A 284 -20.85 -3.44 -21.07
N LYS A 285 -20.35 -4.40 -20.30
CA LYS A 285 -21.06 -5.65 -20.00
C LYS A 285 -21.19 -5.82 -18.49
N PRO A 286 -22.41 -6.01 -17.94
CA PRO A 286 -22.58 -6.36 -16.53
C PRO A 286 -21.72 -7.58 -16.14
N GLY A 287 -21.12 -7.55 -14.95
CA GLY A 287 -20.17 -8.54 -14.46
C GLY A 287 -18.73 -8.40 -15.00
N ALA A 288 -18.50 -7.62 -16.06
CA ALA A 288 -17.14 -7.34 -16.52
C ALA A 288 -16.44 -6.33 -15.60
N THR A 289 -15.11 -6.41 -15.52
CA THR A 289 -14.30 -5.38 -14.85
C THR A 289 -13.71 -4.44 -15.90
N VAL A 290 -13.88 -3.15 -15.67
CA VAL A 290 -13.21 -2.09 -16.43
C VAL A 290 -12.15 -1.42 -15.57
N LEU A 291 -11.12 -0.89 -16.20
CA LEU A 291 -10.15 -0.02 -15.55
C LEU A 291 -10.61 1.43 -15.71
N MET A 292 -11.10 2.04 -14.64
CA MET A 292 -11.36 3.48 -14.64
C MET A 292 -10.04 4.21 -14.39
N ALA A 293 -9.69 5.15 -15.27
CA ALA A 293 -8.45 5.92 -15.19
C ALA A 293 -8.77 7.42 -15.12
N TRP A 294 -8.36 8.07 -14.02
CA TRP A 294 -8.42 9.51 -13.85
C TRP A 294 -7.12 10.12 -14.36
N GLU A 295 -7.23 11.14 -15.20
CA GLU A 295 -6.08 11.99 -15.55
C GLU A 295 -5.51 12.64 -14.29
N ASN A 296 -4.19 12.55 -14.11
CA ASN A 296 -3.44 13.23 -13.06
C ASN A 296 -2.70 14.44 -13.69
N PRO A 297 -3.26 15.65 -13.65
CA PRO A 297 -2.64 16.82 -14.26
C PRO A 297 -1.44 17.36 -13.47
N ALA A 298 -0.56 18.11 -14.14
CA ALA A 298 0.63 18.71 -13.54
C ALA A 298 0.33 19.76 -12.45
N ASP A 299 -0.90 20.29 -12.39
CA ASP A 299 -1.36 21.22 -11.35
C ASP A 299 -1.73 20.52 -10.03
N ALA A 300 -1.61 19.19 -9.98
CA ALA A 300 -1.90 18.34 -8.83
C ALA A 300 -3.38 18.36 -8.38
N SER A 301 -4.32 18.83 -9.19
CA SER A 301 -5.74 18.93 -8.79
C SER A 301 -6.36 17.59 -8.38
N LEU A 302 -6.00 16.48 -9.04
CA LEU A 302 -6.38 15.13 -8.61
C LEU A 302 -5.79 14.79 -7.24
N LEU A 303 -4.50 15.02 -7.04
CA LEU A 303 -3.81 14.72 -5.79
C LEU A 303 -4.35 15.56 -4.63
N LYS A 304 -4.69 16.83 -4.85
CA LYS A 304 -5.34 17.71 -3.86
C LYS A 304 -6.72 17.18 -3.47
N THR A 305 -7.47 16.67 -4.45
CA THR A 305 -8.77 16.01 -4.21
C THR A 305 -8.60 14.75 -3.35
N ILE A 306 -7.58 13.92 -3.63
CA ILE A 306 -7.25 12.71 -2.85
C ILE A 306 -6.73 13.04 -1.45
N ALA A 307 -5.85 14.04 -1.34
CA ALA A 307 -5.30 14.49 -0.07
C ALA A 307 -6.40 14.97 0.86
N GLY A 308 -7.38 15.68 0.29
CA GLY A 308 -8.52 16.23 1.02
C GLY A 308 -8.11 17.30 2.02
N HIS A 309 -9.11 18.00 2.54
CA HIS A 309 -8.99 19.06 3.54
C HIS A 309 -8.17 20.31 3.09
N PRO A 310 -8.67 21.54 3.32
CA PRO A 310 -7.96 22.77 2.95
C PRO A 310 -6.53 22.89 3.50
N SER A 311 -6.26 22.36 4.69
CA SER A 311 -4.91 22.37 5.31
C SER A 311 -3.85 21.57 4.56
N MET A 312 -4.22 20.80 3.52
CA MET A 312 -3.26 20.15 2.64
C MET A 312 -2.81 21.04 1.48
N GLU A 313 -3.52 22.13 1.19
CA GLU A 313 -3.21 23.07 0.09
C GLU A 313 -1.79 23.65 0.17
N PRO A 314 -1.24 24.02 1.35
CA PRO A 314 0.11 24.59 1.45
C PRO A 314 1.25 23.60 1.17
N TYR A 315 0.98 22.33 0.91
CA TYR A 315 2.02 21.38 0.52
C TYR A 315 2.75 21.84 -0.75
N ASN A 316 4.07 21.62 -0.81
CA ASN A 316 4.86 21.91 -2.01
C ASN A 316 4.62 20.85 -3.09
N TRP A 317 3.46 20.89 -3.74
CA TRP A 317 3.03 19.91 -4.75
C TRP A 317 4.06 19.68 -5.88
N PRO A 318 4.71 20.71 -6.46
CA PRO A 318 5.74 20.51 -7.47
C PRO A 318 6.93 19.63 -7.03
N SER A 319 7.17 19.47 -5.72
CA SER A 319 8.22 18.58 -5.20
C SER A 319 7.84 17.09 -5.23
N ALA A 320 6.55 16.76 -5.36
CA ALA A 320 6.04 15.39 -5.41
C ALA A 320 6.21 14.73 -6.79
N THR A 321 7.41 14.85 -7.37
CA THR A 321 7.68 14.52 -8.77
C THR A 321 7.41 13.05 -9.15
N TRP A 322 7.35 12.13 -8.19
CA TRP A 322 7.09 10.70 -8.47
C TRP A 322 5.61 10.40 -8.70
N ILE A 323 4.73 11.19 -8.12
CA ILE A 323 3.27 11.03 -8.20
C ILE A 323 2.62 12.10 -9.09
N LEU A 324 3.43 12.78 -9.92
CA LEU A 324 3.00 13.75 -10.94
C LEU A 324 3.45 13.29 -12.34
N PRO A 325 2.84 13.81 -13.41
CA PRO A 325 3.34 13.60 -14.77
C PRO A 325 4.79 14.07 -14.96
N PRO A 326 5.56 13.45 -15.86
CA PRO A 326 5.18 12.30 -16.68
C PRO A 326 5.27 10.94 -15.94
N LYS A 327 5.79 10.91 -14.70
CA LYS A 327 6.05 9.66 -13.98
C LYS A 327 4.80 8.94 -13.52
N TYR A 328 3.74 9.67 -13.21
CA TYR A 328 2.45 9.11 -12.80
C TYR A 328 1.31 9.91 -13.44
N PRO A 329 0.98 9.65 -14.71
CA PRO A 329 0.03 10.47 -15.46
C PRO A 329 -1.45 10.13 -15.20
N VAL A 330 -1.73 8.95 -14.63
CA VAL A 330 -3.10 8.49 -14.38
C VAL A 330 -3.21 7.73 -13.06
N TRP A 331 -4.29 7.97 -12.32
CA TRP A 331 -4.70 7.10 -11.21
C TRP A 331 -5.68 6.05 -11.74
N GLN A 332 -5.42 4.78 -11.42
CA GLN A 332 -6.13 3.64 -12.00
C GLN A 332 -6.92 2.90 -10.94
N TRP A 333 -8.20 2.64 -11.18
CA TRP A 333 -9.07 1.93 -10.27
C TRP A 333 -9.92 0.92 -11.05
N PRO A 334 -9.60 -0.39 -10.97
CA PRO A 334 -10.46 -1.41 -11.55
C PRO A 334 -11.80 -1.45 -10.82
N VAL A 335 -12.90 -1.65 -11.54
CA VAL A 335 -14.24 -1.76 -10.96
C VAL A 335 -15.11 -2.69 -11.79
N GLU A 336 -15.94 -3.48 -11.11
CA GLU A 336 -16.93 -4.35 -11.75
C GLU A 336 -18.17 -3.52 -12.13
N ILE A 337 -18.68 -3.78 -13.33
CA ILE A 337 -19.94 -3.21 -13.83
C ILE A 337 -21.09 -3.99 -13.22
N ALA A 338 -21.89 -3.37 -12.36
CA ALA A 338 -23.09 -3.99 -11.81
C ALA A 338 -24.22 -4.04 -12.84
N ALA A 339 -24.44 -2.94 -13.57
CA ALA A 339 -25.48 -2.85 -14.59
C ALA A 339 -25.16 -1.76 -15.62
N VAL A 340 -25.84 -1.83 -16.75
CA VAL A 340 -25.90 -0.75 -17.75
C VAL A 340 -27.35 -0.29 -17.83
N GLU A 341 -27.57 1.00 -17.62
CA GLU A 341 -28.90 1.60 -17.47
C GLU A 341 -29.03 2.82 -18.39
N GLY A 342 -29.59 2.63 -19.59
CA GLY A 342 -29.60 3.69 -20.61
C GLY A 342 -28.18 4.09 -21.02
N SER A 343 -27.83 5.36 -20.85
CA SER A 343 -26.47 5.90 -21.08
C SER A 343 -25.56 5.86 -19.84
N ALA A 344 -25.98 5.18 -18.77
CA ALA A 344 -25.24 5.13 -17.52
C ALA A 344 -24.65 3.75 -17.24
N MET A 345 -23.45 3.73 -16.67
CA MET A 345 -22.85 2.56 -16.06
C MET A 345 -23.08 2.58 -14.55
N ARG A 346 -23.68 1.52 -14.01
CA ARG A 346 -23.77 1.31 -12.56
C ARG A 346 -22.56 0.49 -12.09
N LEU A 347 -21.86 1.00 -11.09
CA LEU A 347 -20.71 0.38 -10.45
C LEU A 347 -21.14 -0.70 -9.44
N ALA A 348 -20.31 -1.71 -9.21
CA ALA A 348 -20.52 -2.70 -8.13
C ALA A 348 -20.18 -2.15 -6.72
N GLN A 349 -19.61 -0.94 -6.65
CA GLN A 349 -19.18 -0.28 -5.42
C GLN A 349 -19.19 1.24 -5.66
N PRO A 350 -19.42 2.07 -4.63
CA PRO A 350 -19.55 3.51 -4.79
C PRO A 350 -18.22 4.17 -5.23
N LEU A 351 -18.32 5.29 -5.93
CA LEU A 351 -17.17 6.09 -6.34
C LEU A 351 -16.34 6.54 -5.14
N ARG A 352 -15.03 6.30 -5.24
CA ARG A 352 -14.07 6.67 -4.20
C ARG A 352 -13.50 8.07 -4.40
N VAL A 353 -13.18 8.40 -5.64
CA VAL A 353 -12.72 9.72 -6.09
C VAL A 353 -13.82 10.31 -6.96
N PRO A 354 -14.25 11.56 -6.73
CA PRO A 354 -15.29 12.19 -7.55
C PRO A 354 -14.81 12.40 -8.99
N ILE A 355 -15.75 12.48 -9.91
CA ILE A 355 -15.53 12.97 -11.26
C ILE A 355 -15.87 14.45 -11.24
N VAL A 356 -14.85 15.31 -11.17
CA VAL A 356 -15.03 16.77 -11.06
C VAL A 356 -15.25 17.40 -12.43
N GLN A 357 -14.46 17.00 -13.42
CA GLN A 357 -14.52 17.51 -14.78
C GLN A 357 -14.95 16.39 -15.73
N SER A 358 -16.02 16.61 -16.50
CA SER A 358 -16.43 15.68 -17.56
C SER A 358 -15.27 15.42 -18.51
N GLY A 359 -15.05 14.16 -18.86
CA GLY A 359 -14.04 13.76 -19.83
C GLY A 359 -12.68 13.37 -19.26
N ASN A 360 -12.36 13.71 -18.00
CA ASN A 360 -11.06 13.38 -17.39
C ASN A 360 -10.95 11.93 -16.88
N VAL A 361 -12.07 11.19 -16.89
CA VAL A 361 -12.12 9.77 -16.55
C VAL A 361 -12.43 8.95 -17.78
N VAL A 362 -11.51 8.05 -18.11
CA VAL A 362 -11.65 7.09 -19.20
C VAL A 362 -11.87 5.70 -18.64
N LEU A 363 -12.87 5.01 -19.14
CA LEU A 363 -13.08 3.58 -18.90
C LEU A 363 -12.30 2.83 -19.96
N ARG A 364 -11.42 1.93 -19.53
CA ARG A 364 -10.57 1.11 -20.41
C ARG A 364 -10.82 -0.36 -20.16
N GLU A 365 -10.53 -1.17 -21.17
CA GLU A 365 -10.40 -2.60 -20.93
C GLU A 365 -9.35 -2.84 -19.86
N LEU A 366 -9.61 -3.78 -18.95
CA LEU A 366 -8.59 -4.26 -18.04
C LEU A 366 -7.67 -5.19 -18.82
N GLY A 367 -6.37 -4.91 -18.82
CA GLY A 367 -5.38 -5.80 -19.42
C GLY A 367 -5.23 -7.12 -18.68
N PRO A 368 -4.18 -7.92 -19.01
CA PRO A 368 -3.93 -9.21 -18.39
C PRO A 368 -3.93 -9.12 -16.86
N ALA A 369 -4.65 -10.05 -16.23
CA ALA A 369 -4.78 -10.14 -14.78
C ALA A 369 -5.16 -11.56 -14.35
N VAL A 370 -4.75 -11.95 -13.14
CA VAL A 370 -5.11 -13.25 -12.53
C VAL A 370 -6.31 -13.07 -11.62
N ARG A 371 -7.26 -14.00 -11.70
CA ARG A 371 -8.49 -13.99 -10.89
C ARG A 371 -8.73 -15.28 -10.16
N GLY A 372 -9.25 -15.20 -8.94
CA GLY A 372 -9.74 -16.38 -8.24
C GLY A 372 -8.67 -17.45 -7.96
N SER A 373 -7.41 -17.03 -7.84
CA SER A 373 -6.27 -17.89 -7.56
C SER A 373 -5.75 -17.66 -6.14
N GLY A 374 -5.08 -18.65 -5.57
CA GLY A 374 -4.58 -18.49 -4.20
C GLY A 374 -3.63 -19.56 -3.72
N ILE A 375 -3.10 -19.32 -2.53
CA ILE A 375 -2.22 -20.24 -1.81
C ILE A 375 -2.71 -20.42 -0.38
N GLU A 376 -2.73 -21.67 0.09
CA GLU A 376 -3.39 -22.01 1.34
C GLU A 376 -2.66 -23.09 2.13
N ALA A 377 -2.72 -22.99 3.46
CA ALA A 377 -2.38 -24.07 4.38
C ALA A 377 -0.95 -24.60 4.20
N VAL A 378 0.03 -23.70 4.04
CA VAL A 378 1.45 -24.03 3.89
C VAL A 378 2.33 -23.12 4.74
N LYS A 379 3.52 -23.62 5.07
CA LYS A 379 4.63 -22.79 5.52
C LYS A 379 5.52 -22.43 4.34
N LEU A 380 5.85 -21.16 4.18
CA LEU A 380 6.94 -20.70 3.33
C LEU A 380 8.18 -20.52 4.20
N LYS A 381 9.17 -21.39 4.03
CA LYS A 381 10.44 -21.31 4.75
C LYS A 381 11.49 -20.67 3.84
N LEU A 382 11.91 -19.48 4.21
CA LEU A 382 12.87 -18.65 3.48
C LEU A 382 14.20 -18.60 4.26
N ARG A 383 15.19 -17.89 3.71
CA ARG A 383 16.54 -17.76 4.30
C ARG A 383 17.01 -16.31 4.39
N ALA A 384 16.09 -15.35 4.60
CA ALA A 384 16.47 -13.96 4.81
C ALA A 384 17.40 -13.82 6.02
N PRO A 385 18.47 -13.02 5.92
CA PRO A 385 19.39 -12.83 7.03
C PRO A 385 18.70 -12.07 8.18
N ALA A 386 19.21 -12.29 9.40
CA ALA A 386 18.80 -11.57 10.61
C ALA A 386 18.98 -10.04 10.49
N GLY A 387 19.85 -9.59 9.58
CA GLY A 387 19.99 -8.20 9.19
C GLY A 387 20.39 -8.09 7.72
N HIS A 388 19.82 -7.09 7.04
CA HIS A 388 20.22 -6.73 5.69
C HIS A 388 20.32 -5.20 5.60
N ARG A 389 21.16 -4.73 4.66
CA ARG A 389 21.26 -3.30 4.39
C ARG A 389 19.97 -2.83 3.71
N HIS A 390 19.41 -1.74 4.22
CA HIS A 390 18.20 -1.13 3.67
C HIS A 390 18.35 -0.86 2.15
N LEU A 391 17.33 -1.27 1.38
CA LEU A 391 17.25 -1.16 -0.09
C LEU A 391 18.27 -2.01 -0.86
N GLN A 392 18.83 -3.04 -0.23
CA GLN A 392 19.77 -4.01 -0.83
C GLN A 392 19.31 -5.45 -0.55
N CYS A 393 18.00 -5.66 -0.45
CA CYS A 393 17.41 -6.98 -0.22
C CYS A 393 17.69 -7.91 -1.40
N ALA A 394 17.98 -9.19 -1.11
CA ALA A 394 18.20 -10.20 -2.15
C ALA A 394 16.88 -10.72 -2.75
N GLY A 395 15.75 -10.42 -2.10
CA GLY A 395 14.43 -10.87 -2.51
C GLY A 395 14.04 -12.20 -1.91
N TRP A 396 14.29 -12.38 -0.61
CA TRP A 396 13.65 -13.44 0.18
C TRP A 396 12.22 -13.06 0.51
N ASN A 397 11.42 -12.85 -0.54
CA ASN A 397 10.04 -12.39 -0.44
C ASN A 397 9.10 -13.59 -0.57
N GLY A 398 8.02 -13.61 0.23
CA GLY A 398 7.06 -14.70 0.26
C GLY A 398 6.07 -14.63 -0.90
N VAL A 399 4.82 -14.30 -0.61
CA VAL A 399 3.75 -14.23 -1.63
C VAL A 399 3.68 -12.82 -2.20
N TYR A 400 3.66 -12.73 -3.52
CA TYR A 400 3.49 -11.49 -4.26
C TYR A 400 2.26 -11.57 -5.16
N PHE A 401 1.29 -10.71 -4.92
CA PHE A 401 0.12 -10.54 -5.79
C PHE A 401 0.37 -9.37 -6.72
N ASN A 402 0.40 -9.61 -8.03
CA ASN A 402 0.51 -8.56 -9.03
C ASN A 402 -0.52 -8.69 -10.14
N ARG A 403 -1.22 -7.59 -10.41
CA ARG A 403 -2.35 -7.55 -11.36
C ARG A 403 -3.34 -8.66 -11.06
N ALA A 404 -3.75 -8.73 -9.81
CA ALA A 404 -4.55 -9.83 -9.24
C ALA A 404 -5.90 -9.33 -8.72
N LEU A 405 -7.00 -10.01 -9.06
CA LEU A 405 -8.35 -9.70 -8.58
C LEU A 405 -9.02 -10.90 -7.89
N HIS A 406 -9.60 -10.68 -6.71
CA HIS A 406 -10.30 -11.75 -5.99
C HIS A 406 -9.41 -12.98 -5.71
N CYS A 407 -8.13 -12.75 -5.46
CA CYS A 407 -7.16 -13.78 -5.10
C CYS A 407 -6.96 -13.86 -3.58
N TRP A 408 -6.31 -14.91 -3.07
CA TRP A 408 -6.11 -15.04 -1.61
C TRP A 408 -4.83 -15.74 -1.18
N ALA A 409 -4.42 -15.42 0.04
CA ALA A 409 -3.49 -16.19 0.86
C ALA A 409 -4.24 -16.58 2.16
N ARG A 410 -4.32 -17.87 2.50
CA ARG A 410 -5.08 -18.33 3.66
C ARG A 410 -4.31 -19.33 4.52
N ASN A 411 -4.29 -19.14 5.83
CA ASN A 411 -3.64 -20.04 6.79
C ASN A 411 -2.17 -20.32 6.43
N LEU A 412 -1.36 -19.26 6.39
CA LEU A 412 0.06 -19.32 6.05
C LEU A 412 0.93 -19.05 7.27
N GLU A 413 2.08 -19.73 7.32
CA GLU A 413 3.23 -19.26 8.08
C GLU A 413 4.33 -18.86 7.10
N VAL A 414 4.93 -17.69 7.28
CA VAL A 414 6.07 -17.23 6.48
C VAL A 414 7.24 -16.96 7.41
N GLU A 415 8.26 -17.80 7.29
CA GLU A 415 9.42 -17.84 8.18
C GLU A 415 10.65 -17.26 7.46
N ASN A 416 11.37 -16.36 8.14
CA ASN A 416 12.64 -15.79 7.67
C ASN A 416 12.55 -15.03 6.33
N ALA A 417 11.60 -14.11 6.19
CA ALA A 417 11.41 -13.31 4.98
C ALA A 417 11.94 -11.88 5.09
N GLU A 418 12.30 -11.28 3.96
CA GLU A 418 12.47 -9.83 3.84
C GLU A 418 11.10 -9.15 3.67
N ASN A 419 10.27 -9.64 2.77
CA ASN A 419 8.88 -9.20 2.62
C ASN A 419 7.94 -10.41 2.57
N PRO A 420 7.28 -10.77 3.68
CA PRO A 420 6.41 -11.95 3.74
C PRO A 420 5.27 -11.93 2.73
N ILE A 421 4.58 -10.80 2.61
CA ILE A 421 3.45 -10.59 1.69
C ILE A 421 3.56 -9.20 1.06
N ILE A 422 3.42 -9.12 -0.25
CA ILE A 422 3.29 -7.85 -0.97
C ILE A 422 2.13 -7.97 -1.97
N LEU A 423 1.36 -6.89 -2.08
CA LEU A 423 0.31 -6.69 -3.05
C LEU A 423 0.66 -5.45 -3.88
N ALA A 424 0.62 -5.56 -5.20
CA ALA A 424 0.81 -4.44 -6.10
C ALA A 424 -0.12 -4.55 -7.31
N ALA A 425 -0.82 -3.47 -7.69
CA ALA A 425 -1.94 -3.56 -8.62
C ALA A 425 -2.85 -4.75 -8.26
N ALA A 426 -3.27 -4.81 -6.99
CA ALA A 426 -4.11 -5.89 -6.48
C ALA A 426 -5.46 -5.34 -6.06
N LYS A 427 -6.54 -6.02 -6.42
CA LYS A 427 -7.89 -5.62 -6.03
C LYS A 427 -8.67 -6.76 -5.40
N ASN A 428 -9.36 -6.49 -4.29
CA ASN A 428 -10.20 -7.50 -3.63
C ASN A 428 -9.41 -8.77 -3.27
N VAL A 429 -8.14 -8.64 -2.91
CA VAL A 429 -7.33 -9.75 -2.40
C VAL A 429 -7.56 -9.91 -0.90
N SER A 430 -7.62 -11.16 -0.42
CA SER A 430 -7.72 -11.47 1.01
C SER A 430 -6.49 -12.22 1.50
N VAL A 431 -5.87 -11.70 2.56
CA VAL A 431 -4.86 -12.39 3.36
C VAL A 431 -5.51 -12.71 4.71
N ASP A 432 -5.70 -13.98 5.03
CA ASP A 432 -6.44 -14.42 6.22
C ASP A 432 -5.71 -15.54 6.96
N GLY A 433 -5.33 -15.29 8.22
CA GLY A 433 -4.57 -16.28 9.01
C GLY A 433 -3.12 -16.32 8.56
N LEU A 434 -2.35 -15.28 8.88
CA LEU A 434 -0.93 -15.18 8.54
C LEU A 434 -0.08 -15.10 9.80
N ALA A 435 0.90 -15.99 9.94
CA ALA A 435 1.96 -15.88 10.94
C ALA A 435 3.28 -15.52 10.27
N ILE A 436 3.93 -14.44 10.72
CA ILE A 436 5.26 -14.03 10.28
C ILE A 436 6.26 -14.33 11.41
N THR A 437 7.19 -15.22 11.14
CA THR A 437 8.08 -15.82 12.15
C THR A 437 9.57 -15.80 11.73
N GLY A 438 10.45 -16.19 12.65
CA GLY A 438 11.89 -16.35 12.42
C GLY A 438 12.70 -15.08 12.69
N PRO A 439 14.00 -15.20 13.05
CA PRO A 439 14.83 -14.08 13.52
C PRO A 439 15.24 -13.08 12.43
N SER A 440 14.76 -13.23 11.19
CA SER A 440 15.08 -12.34 10.07
C SER A 440 14.76 -10.87 10.37
N GLN A 441 15.43 -9.96 9.64
CA GLN A 441 14.94 -8.59 9.50
C GLN A 441 13.89 -8.55 8.38
N ASN A 442 12.68 -8.11 8.69
CA ASN A 442 11.72 -7.74 7.64
C ASN A 442 12.03 -6.33 7.11
N HIS A 443 11.95 -6.16 5.80
CA HIS A 443 11.87 -4.87 5.15
C HIS A 443 10.45 -4.29 5.35
N HIS A 444 9.43 -4.96 4.81
CA HIS A 444 8.03 -4.79 5.19
C HIS A 444 7.51 -6.09 5.80
N SER A 445 6.55 -6.01 6.72
CA SER A 445 5.86 -7.22 7.19
C SER A 445 4.77 -7.62 6.20
N ILE A 446 3.97 -6.66 5.77
CA ILE A 446 2.92 -6.82 4.76
C ILE A 446 2.86 -5.49 3.99
N ALA A 447 2.85 -5.51 2.65
CA ALA A 447 2.82 -4.29 1.85
C ALA A 447 1.64 -4.27 0.86
N CYS A 448 0.97 -3.12 0.75
CA CYS A 448 -0.04 -2.82 -0.26
C CYS A 448 0.41 -1.59 -1.06
N ARG A 449 0.94 -1.83 -2.24
CA ARG A 449 1.62 -0.83 -3.06
C ARG A 449 0.88 -0.62 -4.37
N VAL A 450 1.21 0.47 -5.05
CA VAL A 450 0.92 0.74 -6.48
C VAL A 450 -0.50 0.39 -6.91
N ASN A 451 -1.44 1.33 -6.77
CA ASN A 451 -2.83 1.15 -7.23
C ASN A 451 -3.47 -0.17 -6.72
N SER A 452 -3.19 -0.53 -5.46
CA SER A 452 -3.83 -1.67 -4.80
C SER A 452 -5.08 -1.21 -4.05
N HIS A 453 -6.21 -1.81 -4.37
CA HIS A 453 -7.51 -1.33 -3.92
C HIS A 453 -8.37 -2.38 -3.24
N ASP A 454 -9.09 -1.99 -2.20
CA ASP A 454 -10.12 -2.85 -1.59
C ASP A 454 -9.58 -4.23 -1.16
N ASN A 455 -8.34 -4.29 -0.66
CA ASN A 455 -7.75 -5.54 -0.15
C ASN A 455 -8.02 -5.69 1.34
N LEU A 456 -8.17 -6.93 1.80
CA LEU A 456 -8.40 -7.28 3.20
C LEU A 456 -7.23 -8.10 3.73
N ILE A 457 -6.60 -7.61 4.79
CA ILE A 457 -5.58 -8.33 5.55
C ILE A 457 -6.14 -8.53 6.94
N GLN A 458 -6.35 -9.78 7.36
CA GLN A 458 -6.96 -10.09 8.64
C GLN A 458 -6.36 -11.30 9.34
N ASN A 459 -6.58 -11.37 10.65
CA ASN A 459 -6.13 -12.47 11.51
C ASN A 459 -4.64 -12.74 11.33
N PHE A 460 -3.81 -11.70 11.49
CA PHE A 460 -2.38 -11.79 11.24
C PHE A 460 -1.56 -11.56 12.50
N VAL A 461 -0.41 -12.23 12.57
CA VAL A 461 0.55 -12.15 13.66
C VAL A 461 1.93 -11.82 13.11
N VAL A 462 2.56 -10.78 13.66
CA VAL A 462 3.97 -10.44 13.42
C VAL A 462 4.71 -10.67 14.74
N ASP A 463 5.24 -11.88 14.92
CA ASP A 463 5.86 -12.33 16.17
C ASP A 463 7.00 -13.29 15.86
N GLY A 464 8.22 -12.77 15.84
CA GLY A 464 9.40 -13.53 15.40
C GLY A 464 10.54 -12.66 14.86
N PRO A 465 10.29 -11.75 13.89
CA PRO A 465 11.34 -10.93 13.30
C PRO A 465 12.18 -10.22 14.36
N GLY A 466 13.52 -10.31 14.27
CA GLY A 466 14.39 -9.61 15.20
C GLY A 466 14.25 -8.09 15.09
N ARG A 467 13.93 -7.62 13.87
CA ARG A 467 13.78 -6.21 13.51
C ARG A 467 12.83 -6.04 12.33
N VAL A 468 12.07 -4.96 12.32
CA VAL A 468 11.22 -4.56 11.19
C VAL A 468 11.64 -3.17 10.74
N LYS A 469 11.95 -3.02 9.44
CA LYS A 469 12.35 -1.72 8.90
C LYS A 469 11.14 -0.78 8.81
N HIS A 470 10.10 -1.19 8.10
CA HIS A 470 8.91 -0.36 7.85
C HIS A 470 7.71 -0.76 8.70
N GLY A 471 7.03 -1.87 8.42
CA GLY A 471 5.84 -2.29 9.16
C GLY A 471 4.76 -2.88 8.27
N ILE A 472 3.49 -2.70 8.66
CA ILE A 472 2.35 -2.94 7.76
C ILE A 472 2.13 -1.71 6.88
N ASN A 473 2.34 -1.90 5.58
CA ASN A 473 2.53 -0.85 4.60
C ASN A 473 1.29 -0.64 3.71
N ILE A 474 1.00 0.63 3.42
CA ILE A 474 0.09 1.04 2.34
C ILE A 474 0.66 2.28 1.65
N GLU A 475 0.89 2.23 0.34
CA GLU A 475 1.49 3.32 -0.44
C GLU A 475 0.97 3.45 -1.88
N TRP A 476 1.49 4.47 -2.59
CA TRP A 476 1.29 4.70 -4.02
C TRP A 476 -0.18 4.73 -4.42
N LEU A 477 -0.92 5.64 -3.76
CA LEU A 477 -2.31 5.98 -4.05
C LEU A 477 -3.25 4.76 -3.98
N SER A 478 -2.83 3.73 -3.25
CA SER A 478 -3.63 2.57 -2.87
C SER A 478 -4.74 3.01 -1.91
N SER A 479 -5.93 2.42 -2.05
CA SER A 479 -7.12 2.91 -1.34
C SER A 479 -8.19 1.87 -1.08
N GLY A 480 -9.02 2.07 -0.08
CA GLY A 480 -10.05 1.10 0.31
C GLY A 480 -9.51 -0.13 1.05
N ASN A 481 -8.20 -0.18 1.34
CA ASN A 481 -7.58 -1.34 1.97
C ASN A 481 -7.88 -1.40 3.48
N VAL A 482 -7.94 -2.62 4.00
CA VAL A 482 -8.28 -2.92 5.39
C VAL A 482 -7.23 -3.82 6.02
N TYR A 483 -6.74 -3.42 7.20
CA TYR A 483 -6.06 -4.30 8.13
C TYR A 483 -6.96 -4.52 9.36
N SER A 484 -7.26 -5.77 9.69
CA SER A 484 -8.19 -6.13 10.76
C SER A 484 -7.60 -7.22 11.66
N LYS A 485 -7.89 -7.20 12.97
CA LYS A 485 -7.55 -8.31 13.88
C LYS A 485 -6.07 -8.71 13.84
N GLY A 486 -5.20 -7.72 13.99
CA GLY A 486 -3.75 -7.89 13.93
C GLY A 486 -3.10 -7.96 15.30
N ARG A 487 -2.09 -8.82 15.46
CA ARG A 487 -1.19 -8.82 16.63
C ARG A 487 0.24 -8.63 16.16
N MET A 488 0.78 -7.45 16.41
CA MET A 488 2.11 -7.04 15.97
C MET A 488 3.03 -6.88 17.18
N MET A 489 3.73 -7.95 17.57
CA MET A 489 4.76 -7.87 18.60
C MET A 489 6.00 -7.11 18.10
N LYS A 490 6.12 -7.01 16.78
CA LYS A 490 7.12 -6.23 16.05
C LYS A 490 6.48 -5.39 14.96
N GLY A 491 7.03 -4.21 14.69
CA GLY A 491 6.61 -3.35 13.59
C GLY A 491 5.92 -2.06 14.02
N THR A 492 5.39 -1.33 13.03
CA THR A 492 4.53 -0.14 13.21
C THR A 492 3.53 -0.04 12.05
N PHE A 493 2.69 0.99 12.06
CA PHE A 493 1.86 1.35 10.91
C PHE A 493 2.70 2.15 9.92
N ASP A 494 3.05 1.50 8.83
CA ASP A 494 3.75 2.14 7.73
C ASP A 494 2.72 2.75 6.77
N SER A 495 2.30 3.97 7.10
CA SER A 495 1.50 4.82 6.23
C SER A 495 2.34 5.50 5.12
N HIS A 496 3.38 4.78 4.65
CA HIS A 496 4.38 5.15 3.65
C HIS A 496 3.93 6.21 2.64
N ARG A 497 4.86 7.10 2.24
CA ARG A 497 4.53 8.22 1.34
C ARG A 497 3.89 7.77 0.03
N ALA A 498 3.24 8.75 -0.61
CA ALA A 498 2.40 8.66 -1.80
C ALA A 498 0.89 8.49 -1.52
N LEU A 499 0.35 9.29 -0.58
CA LEU A 499 -1.07 9.65 -0.51
C LEU A 499 -2.07 8.48 -0.52
N SER A 500 -1.76 7.37 0.14
CA SER A 500 -2.76 6.34 0.38
C SER A 500 -3.94 6.92 1.17
N PHE A 501 -5.18 6.55 0.79
CA PHE A 501 -6.40 7.20 1.28
C PHE A 501 -7.54 6.20 1.42
N ASP A 502 -8.59 6.58 2.16
CA ASP A 502 -9.73 5.71 2.48
C ASP A 502 -9.30 4.35 3.04
N LEU A 503 -8.60 4.35 4.16
CA LEU A 503 -8.02 3.14 4.75
C LEU A 503 -8.64 2.86 6.11
N VAL A 504 -8.77 1.59 6.46
CA VAL A 504 -9.19 1.18 7.80
C VAL A 504 -8.15 0.25 8.39
N ARG A 505 -7.62 0.62 9.56
CA ARG A 505 -6.90 -0.29 10.45
C ARG A 505 -7.75 -0.48 11.69
N THR A 506 -8.16 -1.71 12.00
CA THR A 506 -9.11 -1.95 13.09
C THR A 506 -8.81 -3.18 13.94
N GLU A 507 -8.96 -3.05 15.26
CA GLU A 507 -8.72 -4.13 16.21
C GLU A 507 -7.29 -4.70 16.08
N ILE A 508 -6.29 -3.84 16.24
CA ILE A 508 -4.87 -4.23 16.14
C ILE A 508 -4.15 -3.89 17.44
N SER A 509 -3.39 -4.83 17.97
CA SER A 509 -2.41 -4.57 19.03
C SER A 509 -1.00 -4.49 18.43
N VAL A 510 -0.21 -3.48 18.78
CA VAL A 510 1.11 -3.23 18.18
C VAL A 510 2.13 -2.69 19.17
N THR A 511 3.33 -3.26 19.20
CA THR A 511 4.44 -2.75 20.04
C THR A 511 4.93 -1.37 19.58
N ASN A 512 4.85 -1.06 18.29
CA ASN A 512 5.37 0.16 17.69
C ASN A 512 6.90 0.31 17.88
N ASP A 513 7.66 -0.63 17.32
CA ASP A 513 9.13 -0.70 17.46
C ASP A 513 9.91 -0.82 16.14
N ALA A 514 9.25 -0.69 15.00
CA ALA A 514 9.96 -0.59 13.71
C ALA A 514 10.90 0.62 13.68
N ASP A 515 11.78 0.74 12.70
CA ASP A 515 12.52 2.00 12.50
C ASP A 515 11.56 3.15 12.20
N GLY A 516 10.62 2.91 11.28
CA GLY A 516 9.63 3.88 10.88
C GLY A 516 9.20 3.71 9.43
N PRO A 517 8.22 4.49 9.00
CA PRO A 517 7.66 4.37 7.69
C PRO A 517 8.64 4.82 6.59
N GLY A 518 8.38 4.34 5.38
CA GLY A 518 9.22 4.60 4.22
C GLY A 518 8.76 5.76 3.34
N GLY A 519 9.42 5.87 2.18
CA GLY A 519 9.05 6.79 1.12
C GLY A 519 10.10 7.87 0.85
N ALA A 520 10.45 8.03 -0.42
CA ALA A 520 11.32 9.11 -0.86
C ALA A 520 10.62 10.47 -0.72
N ASN A 521 11.40 11.55 -0.65
CA ASN A 521 10.81 12.88 -0.47
C ASN A 521 9.92 13.29 -1.64
N GLU A 522 10.29 12.85 -2.83
CA GLU A 522 9.65 13.07 -4.11
C GLU A 522 8.34 12.30 -4.29
N ALA A 523 8.03 11.35 -3.38
CA ALA A 523 6.80 10.57 -3.39
C ALA A 523 5.58 11.35 -2.88
N GLY A 524 5.76 12.60 -2.44
CA GLY A 524 4.66 13.44 -1.98
C GLY A 524 4.33 13.30 -0.49
N PRO A 525 3.13 13.73 -0.08
CA PRO A 525 2.67 13.62 1.29
C PRO A 525 2.51 12.17 1.76
N PHE A 526 2.45 12.03 3.08
CA PHE A 526 2.35 10.74 3.76
C PHE A 526 0.98 10.08 3.51
N LEU A 527 -0.11 10.73 3.95
CA LEU A 527 -1.47 10.21 3.85
C LEU A 527 -2.39 11.13 3.08
N GLY A 528 -3.34 10.53 2.37
CA GLY A 528 -4.51 11.22 1.86
C GLY A 528 -5.69 11.19 2.82
N ALA A 529 -6.89 11.47 2.31
CA ALA A 529 -8.08 11.64 3.13
C ALA A 529 -8.58 10.33 3.76
N ARG A 530 -9.32 10.46 4.88
CA ARG A 530 -10.18 9.41 5.46
C ARG A 530 -9.43 8.11 5.81
N VAL A 531 -8.25 8.26 6.39
CA VAL A 531 -7.50 7.14 7.00
C VAL A 531 -7.96 6.97 8.45
N VAL A 532 -8.48 5.80 8.77
CA VAL A 532 -9.09 5.48 10.05
C VAL A 532 -8.27 4.44 10.82
N HIS A 533 -7.94 4.78 12.06
CA HIS A 533 -7.46 3.83 13.07
C HIS A 533 -8.56 3.65 14.11
N TRP A 534 -9.01 2.41 14.29
CA TRP A 534 -10.17 2.11 15.12
C TRP A 534 -9.90 0.93 16.06
N ASN A 535 -10.02 1.13 17.36
CA ASN A 535 -9.72 0.09 18.36
C ASN A 535 -8.27 -0.41 18.24
N ILE A 536 -7.30 0.50 18.39
CA ILE A 536 -5.87 0.16 18.33
C ILE A 536 -5.30 0.15 19.75
N GLU A 537 -4.56 -0.90 20.08
CA GLU A 537 -3.84 -0.99 21.35
C GLU A 537 -2.34 -0.90 21.10
N ILE A 538 -1.76 0.24 21.48
CA ILE A 538 -0.31 0.42 21.49
C ILE A 538 0.21 -0.27 22.75
N LEU A 539 1.08 -1.26 22.58
CA LEU A 539 1.66 -2.00 23.69
C LEU A 539 2.85 -1.21 24.27
N LYS A 540 3.83 -1.91 24.85
CA LYS A 540 5.01 -1.31 25.49
C LYS A 540 6.03 -0.80 24.46
N SER A 541 5.70 0.28 23.75
CA SER A 541 6.60 0.86 22.75
C SER A 541 7.92 1.33 23.37
N PRO A 542 9.06 1.02 22.75
CA PRO A 542 10.36 1.55 23.16
C PRO A 542 10.64 2.95 22.57
N ARG A 543 9.74 3.50 21.74
CA ARG A 543 9.92 4.82 21.13
C ARG A 543 9.84 5.93 22.19
N PRO A 544 10.58 7.03 22.01
CA PRO A 544 10.40 8.24 22.83
C PRO A 544 8.97 8.79 22.76
N ASP A 545 8.35 8.71 21.57
CA ASP A 545 6.92 8.93 21.37
C ASP A 545 6.25 7.59 21.00
N PRO A 546 5.61 6.91 21.98
CA PRO A 546 4.92 5.65 21.74
C PRO A 546 3.79 5.72 20.70
N ALA A 547 3.22 6.90 20.46
CA ALA A 547 2.11 7.13 19.56
C ALA A 547 2.54 7.47 18.12
N GLU A 548 3.84 7.68 17.87
CA GLU A 548 4.35 8.06 16.56
C GLU A 548 3.87 7.07 15.46
N PHE A 549 3.45 7.62 14.32
CA PHE A 549 2.85 6.94 13.15
C PHE A 549 1.48 6.30 13.36
N ILE A 550 1.01 6.17 14.60
CA ILE A 550 -0.25 5.47 14.92
C ILE A 550 -1.30 6.45 15.43
N TYR A 551 -0.98 7.28 16.42
CA TYR A 551 -1.94 8.16 17.08
C TYR A 551 -1.54 9.63 16.96
N MET A 552 -1.54 10.10 15.70
CA MET A 552 -1.11 11.45 15.30
C MET A 552 -2.20 12.17 14.48
N PRO A 553 -3.11 12.94 15.08
CA PRO A 553 -4.18 13.63 14.35
C PRO A 553 -3.68 14.53 13.20
N GLU A 554 -2.53 15.18 13.38
CA GLU A 554 -1.92 16.04 12.35
C GLU A 554 -1.57 15.26 11.06
N ALA A 555 -1.48 13.93 11.09
CA ALA A 555 -1.20 13.11 9.91
C ALA A 555 -2.45 12.67 9.14
N HIS A 556 -3.68 12.90 9.64
CA HIS A 556 -4.90 12.26 9.11
C HIS A 556 -5.92 13.26 8.54
N PRO A 557 -5.79 13.71 7.29
CA PRO A 557 -6.79 14.56 6.65
C PRO A 557 -8.18 13.93 6.66
N SER A 558 -9.14 14.59 7.30
CA SER A 558 -10.51 14.09 7.47
C SER A 558 -10.57 12.63 7.94
N GLY A 559 -9.59 12.16 8.72
CA GLY A 559 -9.52 10.78 9.22
C GLY A 559 -10.12 10.63 10.61
N ALA A 560 -10.16 9.40 11.13
CA ALA A 560 -10.64 9.13 12.49
C ALA A 560 -9.64 8.28 13.28
N LEU A 561 -9.38 8.67 14.52
CA LEU A 561 -8.53 7.97 15.49
C LEU A 561 -9.42 7.65 16.70
N VAL A 562 -9.96 6.43 16.73
CA VAL A 562 -11.07 6.06 17.62
C VAL A 562 -10.67 4.91 18.52
N GLY A 563 -10.84 5.05 19.83
CA GLY A 563 -10.57 3.97 20.77
C GLY A 563 -9.11 3.53 20.79
N ILE A 564 -8.18 4.50 20.66
CA ILE A 564 -6.74 4.22 20.74
C ILE A 564 -6.35 4.10 22.22
N ARG A 565 -5.56 3.09 22.56
CA ARG A 565 -5.18 2.76 23.94
C ARG A 565 -3.68 2.53 24.07
N GLY A 566 -3.19 2.62 25.30
CA GLY A 566 -1.83 2.23 25.70
C GLY A 566 -0.73 3.26 25.41
N ALA A 567 -1.06 4.38 24.76
CA ALA A 567 -0.20 5.56 24.65
C ALA A 567 -1.04 6.84 24.66
N ALA A 568 -0.46 7.93 25.14
CA ALA A 568 -1.07 9.26 24.98
C ALA A 568 -0.97 9.69 23.51
N LYS A 569 -1.95 10.49 23.08
CA LYS A 569 -1.96 11.11 21.74
C LYS A 569 -0.69 11.90 21.48
N SER A 570 -0.06 11.66 20.34
CA SER A 570 1.12 12.41 19.93
C SER A 570 0.77 13.85 19.57
N THR A 571 1.58 14.79 20.05
CA THR A 571 1.56 16.20 19.64
C THR A 571 2.75 16.54 18.72
N ALA A 572 3.51 15.52 18.32
CA ALA A 572 4.68 15.70 17.48
C ALA A 572 4.26 16.07 16.05
N PRO A 573 5.14 16.78 15.33
CA PRO A 573 5.01 17.00 13.90
C PRO A 573 4.72 15.73 13.11
N ALA A 574 3.65 15.71 12.33
CA ALA A 574 3.44 14.64 11.35
C ALA A 574 4.51 14.69 10.23
N PRO A 575 5.33 13.64 10.05
CA PRO A 575 6.40 13.67 9.04
C PRO A 575 5.84 13.70 7.61
N GLY A 576 6.44 14.51 6.74
CA GLY A 576 6.03 14.59 5.34
C GLY A 576 4.64 15.20 5.10
N MET A 577 4.05 15.84 6.11
CA MET A 577 2.73 16.47 6.04
C MET A 577 2.82 17.98 6.29
N PRO A 578 1.96 18.82 5.67
CA PRO A 578 1.80 20.21 6.05
C PRO A 578 1.39 20.34 7.52
N ARG A 579 1.61 21.51 8.11
CA ARG A 579 1.24 21.77 9.51
C ARG A 579 -0.26 22.05 9.68
N GLY A 580 -0.75 21.80 10.89
CA GLY A 580 -2.06 22.26 11.36
C GLY A 580 -3.13 21.19 11.37
N ASP A 581 -4.29 21.55 11.92
CA ASP A 581 -5.47 20.69 12.02
C ASP A 581 -6.00 20.33 10.63
N LYS A 582 -6.25 19.04 10.42
CA LYS A 582 -6.75 18.48 9.17
C LYS A 582 -8.14 17.86 9.30
N GLY A 583 -8.86 18.19 10.38
CA GLY A 583 -10.20 17.68 10.63
C GLY A 583 -10.20 16.20 11.03
N ALA A 584 -9.10 15.74 11.63
CA ALA A 584 -9.02 14.39 12.17
C ALA A 584 -9.93 14.27 13.41
N VAL A 585 -10.90 13.37 13.36
CA VAL A 585 -11.76 13.09 14.51
C VAL A 585 -11.02 12.21 15.50
N VAL A 586 -11.04 12.59 16.78
CA VAL A 586 -10.56 11.76 17.88
C VAL A 586 -11.75 11.44 18.79
N ALA A 587 -11.96 10.16 19.08
CA ALA A 587 -13.12 9.70 19.84
C ALA A 587 -12.78 8.50 20.74
N ASP A 588 -13.44 8.42 21.89
CA ASP A 588 -13.29 7.31 22.86
C ASP A 588 -11.84 7.00 23.25
N ASP A 589 -11.02 8.05 23.44
CA ASP A 589 -9.61 7.90 23.80
C ASP A 589 -9.44 7.06 25.09
N GLY A 590 -8.51 6.11 25.07
CA GLY A 590 -8.29 5.18 26.17
C GLY A 590 -9.39 4.12 26.37
N LYS A 591 -10.43 4.05 25.53
CA LYS A 591 -11.56 3.13 25.67
C LYS A 591 -11.64 2.12 24.53
N VAL A 592 -12.41 1.05 24.75
CA VAL A 592 -12.82 0.15 23.66
C VAL A 592 -14.02 0.78 22.96
N PRO A 593 -13.96 1.04 21.65
CA PRO A 593 -15.06 1.69 20.93
C PRO A 593 -16.20 0.70 20.63
N SER A 594 -17.36 1.25 20.27
CA SER A 594 -18.53 0.51 19.80
C SER A 594 -18.95 1.03 18.41
N PRO A 595 -18.94 0.20 17.35
CA PRO A 595 -18.58 -1.22 17.34
C PRO A 595 -17.09 -1.46 17.64
N LYS A 596 -16.74 -2.67 18.09
CA LYS A 596 -15.34 -3.03 18.41
C LYS A 596 -14.46 -3.10 17.16
N ASN A 597 -14.99 -3.69 16.09
CA ASN A 597 -14.33 -3.84 14.81
C ASN A 597 -15.12 -3.07 13.75
N LEU A 598 -14.52 -2.02 13.18
CA LEU A 598 -15.20 -1.15 12.24
C LEU A 598 -15.52 -1.88 10.93
N TYR A 599 -14.56 -2.63 10.39
CA TYR A 599 -14.74 -3.32 9.10
C TYR A 599 -15.84 -4.37 9.16
N GLU A 600 -15.86 -5.20 10.21
CA GLU A 600 -16.92 -6.22 10.36
C GLU A 600 -18.30 -5.58 10.50
N ALA A 601 -18.41 -4.46 11.22
CA ALA A 601 -19.65 -3.71 11.31
C ALA A 601 -20.07 -3.12 9.95
N GLN A 602 -19.12 -2.60 9.17
CA GLN A 602 -19.37 -2.08 7.82
C GLN A 602 -19.88 -3.18 6.87
N VAL A 603 -19.25 -4.36 6.87
CA VAL A 603 -19.68 -5.51 6.07
C VAL A 603 -21.07 -5.98 6.50
N ALA A 604 -21.31 -6.14 7.81
CA ALA A 604 -22.60 -6.55 8.34
C ALA A 604 -23.71 -5.54 8.00
N LEU A 605 -23.42 -4.23 8.02
CA LEU A 605 -24.37 -3.21 7.61
C LEU A 605 -24.71 -3.34 6.12
N ARG A 606 -23.70 -3.47 5.25
CA ARG A 606 -23.90 -3.56 3.80
C ARG A 606 -24.69 -4.81 3.41
N LEU A 607 -24.34 -5.98 3.95
CA LEU A 607 -24.97 -7.24 3.57
C LEU A 607 -26.41 -7.43 4.11
N ARG A 608 -26.85 -6.56 5.04
CA ARG A 608 -28.24 -6.52 5.54
C ARG A 608 -29.15 -5.59 4.73
N ARG A 609 -28.58 -4.72 3.90
CA ARG A 609 -29.29 -3.80 3.00
C ARG A 609 -29.43 -4.44 1.64
#